data_AF-A0A353ZT02-F1
#
_entry.id   AF-A0A353ZT02-F1
#
_cell.length_a   1.000
_cell.length_b   1.000
_cell.length_c   1.000
_cell.angle_alpha   90.00
_cell.angle_beta   90.00
_cell.angle_gamma   90.00
#
_symmetry.space_group_name_H-M   'P 1'
#
loop_
_entity.id
_entity.type
_entity.pdbx_description
1 polymer ?
#
loop_
_entity_poly.entity_id
_entity_poly.type
_entity_poly.pdbx_seq_one_letter_code
_entity_poly.pdbx_strand_id
1 'polypeptide(L)' 'FNISPWLIPTGLDDIVNHLVPELQERGIYPTEYAGTTLRENLGLATPVRSDAGVSGKVGAGARHA' A
#
# COMPACT_ATOMS: atom_id res chain seq x y z
N PHE A 1 3.21 -12.45 1.04
CA PHE A 1 3.55 -13.37 2.16
C PHE A 1 3.62 -12.55 3.45
N ASN A 2 3.54 -13.17 4.62
CA ASN A 2 3.71 -12.50 5.91
C ASN A 2 4.85 -13.20 6.66
N ILE A 3 5.77 -12.43 7.25
CA ILE A 3 6.92 -12.96 8.00
C ILE A 3 6.71 -12.61 9.47
N SER A 4 6.81 -13.59 10.36
CA SER A 4 6.69 -13.40 11.81
C SER A 4 7.93 -13.97 12.50
N PRO A 5 8.93 -13.12 12.81
CA PRO A 5 10.13 -13.57 13.50
C PRO A 5 9.85 -13.86 14.97
N TRP A 6 10.50 -14.88 15.51
CA TRP A 6 10.43 -15.24 16.94
C TRP A 6 11.40 -14.43 17.81
N LEU A 7 12.38 -13.74 17.20
CA LEU A 7 13.39 -12.94 17.87
C LEU A 7 13.39 -11.51 17.33
N ILE A 8 13.40 -10.52 18.22
CA ILE A 8 13.40 -9.09 17.89
C ILE A 8 14.50 -8.41 18.71
N PRO A 9 15.28 -7.48 18.13
CA PRO A 9 15.10 -6.87 16.80
C PRO A 9 15.74 -7.62 15.62
N THR A 10 16.65 -8.56 15.88
CA THR A 10 17.55 -9.14 14.86
C THR A 10 16.97 -10.27 14.03
N GLY A 11 15.76 -10.77 14.33
CA GLY A 11 15.20 -11.95 13.67
C GLY A 11 14.87 -11.78 12.18
N LEU A 12 15.15 -10.61 11.60
CA LEU A 12 15.03 -10.35 10.17
C LEU A 12 16.40 -10.17 9.47
N ASP A 13 17.51 -10.12 10.22
CA ASP A 13 18.83 -9.79 9.67
C ASP A 13 19.25 -10.78 8.59
N ASP A 14 19.09 -12.09 8.83
CA ASP A 14 19.42 -13.12 7.85
C ASP A 14 18.58 -13.01 6.57
N ILE A 15 17.30 -12.63 6.70
CA ILE A 15 16.39 -12.46 5.57
C ILE A 15 16.83 -11.25 4.74
N VAL A 16 17.11 -10.12 5.39
CA VAL A 16 17.51 -8.88 4.72
C VAL A 16 18.90 -9.01 4.09
N ASN A 17 19.85 -9.62 4.80
CA ASN A 17 21.25 -9.69 4.37
C ASN A 17 21.53 -10.82 3.37
N HIS A 18 20.73 -11.88 3.35
CA HIS A 18 20.98 -13.04 2.49
C HIS A 18 19.84 -13.35 1.52
N LEU A 19 18.58 -13.40 1.99
CA LEU A 19 17.46 -13.79 1.12
C LEU A 19 17.06 -12.68 0.13
N VAL A 20 16.94 -11.44 0.60
CA VAL A 20 16.49 -10.31 -0.24
C VAL A 20 17.41 -10.09 -1.47
N PRO A 21 18.75 -10.07 -1.33
CA PRO A 21 19.66 -9.91 -2.47
C PRO A 21 19.46 -11.00 -3.54
N GLU A 22 19.34 -12.26 -3.13
CA GLU A 22 19.11 -13.40 -4.04
C GLU A 22 17.80 -13.27 -4.83
N LEU A 23 16.75 -12.76 -4.20
CA LEU A 23 15.46 -12.55 -4.88
C LEU A 23 15.51 -11.34 -5.83
N GLN A 24 16.28 -10.30 -5.49
CA GLN A 24 16.51 -9.14 -6.34
C GLN A 24 17.36 -9.50 -7.56
N GLU A 25 18.43 -10.29 -7.41
CA GLU A 25 19.26 -10.76 -8.52
C GLU A 25 18.46 -11.60 -9.53
N ARG A 26 17.46 -12.35 -9.05
CA ARG A 26 16.55 -13.13 -9.89
C ARG A 26 15.43 -12.30 -10.51
N GLY A 27 15.33 -11.01 -10.19
CA GLY A 27 14.32 -10.10 -10.72
C GLY A 27 12.89 -10.35 -10.20
N ILE A 28 12.73 -11.04 -9.08
CA ILE A 28 11.41 -11.40 -8.51
C ILE A 28 11.08 -10.63 -7.23
N TYR A 29 11.96 -9.71 -6.82
CA TYR A 29 11.73 -8.84 -5.67
C TYR A 29 12.15 -7.39 -5.96
N PRO A 30 11.39 -6.37 -5.50
CA PRO A 30 11.70 -4.97 -5.78
C PRO A 30 13.05 -4.52 -5.21
N THR A 31 13.76 -3.67 -5.94
CA THR A 31 14.99 -2.98 -5.49
C THR A 31 14.71 -1.58 -4.94
N GLU A 32 13.53 -1.02 -5.24
CA GLU A 32 13.09 0.29 -4.78
C GLU A 32 11.58 0.30 -4.53
N TYR A 33 11.12 1.30 -3.78
CA TYR A 33 9.69 1.55 -3.60
C TYR A 33 9.09 2.16 -4.86
N ALA A 34 7.97 1.62 -5.34
CA ALA A 34 7.29 2.09 -6.54
C ALA A 34 6.58 3.45 -6.34
N GLY A 35 6.31 3.85 -5.10
CA GLY A 35 5.66 5.12 -4.80
C GLY A 35 5.80 5.57 -3.36
N THR A 36 5.09 6.65 -3.04
CA THR A 36 5.14 7.33 -1.75
C THR A 36 4.07 6.85 -0.78
N THR A 37 3.02 6.19 -1.29
CA THR A 37 1.95 5.64 -0.46
C THR A 37 2.01 4.12 -0.41
N LEU A 38 1.48 3.53 0.66
CA LEU A 38 1.33 2.07 0.75
C LEU A 38 0.50 1.52 -0.42
N ARG A 39 -0.54 2.24 -0.83
CA ARG A 39 -1.40 1.85 -1.95
C ARG A 39 -0.60 1.72 -3.25
N GLU A 40 0.24 2.72 -3.55
CA GLU A 40 1.12 2.73 -4.72
C GLU A 40 2.11 1.57 -4.67
N ASN A 41 2.77 1.36 -3.52
CA ASN A 41 3.73 0.27 -3.34
C ASN A 41 3.11 -1.14 -3.46
N LEU A 42 1.81 -1.26 -3.22
CA LEU A 42 1.06 -2.51 -3.40
C LEU A 42 0.41 -2.64 -4.79
N GLY A 43 0.55 -1.64 -5.67
CA GLY A 43 -0.07 -1.65 -7.00
C GLY A 43 -1.60 -1.64 -6.97
N LEU A 44 -2.20 -1.10 -5.89
CA LEU A 44 -3.64 -1.12 -5.69
C LEU A 44 -4.31 0.07 -6.38
N ALA A 45 -5.45 -0.17 -7.05
CA ALA A 45 -6.25 0.89 -7.64
C ALA A 45 -6.79 1.88 -6.60
N THR A 46 -7.02 3.12 -7.04
CA THR A 46 -7.76 4.12 -6.25
C THR A 46 -9.19 3.62 -6.06
N PRO A 47 -9.70 3.56 -4.81
CA PRO A 47 -11.02 3.03 -4.56
C PRO A 47 -12.03 4.05 -5.07
N VAL A 48 -12.89 3.62 -5.98
CA VAL A 48 -14.05 4.42 -6.38
C VAL A 48 -15.05 4.28 -5.24
N ARG A 49 -15.42 5.41 -4.62
CA ARG A 49 -16.53 5.43 -3.68
C ARG A 49 -17.78 5.02 -4.48
N SER A 50 -18.33 3.85 -4.19
CA SER A 50 -19.67 3.49 -4.65
C SER A 50 -20.62 4.54 -4.09
N ASP A 51 -21.21 5.35 -4.94
CA ASP A 51 -22.18 6.40 -4.62
C ASP A 51 -23.56 5.84 -4.23
N ALA A 52 -23.65 4.53 -3.98
CA ALA A 52 -24.81 3.85 -3.43
C ALA A 52 -25.03 4.22 -1.95
N GLY A 53 -25.54 5.43 -1.67
CA GLY A 53 -26.11 5.71 -0.35
C GLY A 53 -26.19 7.14 0.16
N VAL A 54 -25.94 8.19 -0.64
CA VAL A 54 -26.27 9.57 -0.20
C VAL A 54 -27.13 10.27 -1.26
N SER A 55 -28.36 9.77 -1.43
CA SER A 55 -29.47 10.60 -1.91
C SER A 55 -30.09 11.34 -0.72
N GLY A 56 -29.27 12.16 -0.05
CA GLY A 56 -29.79 13.22 0.82
C GLY A 56 -30.11 14.41 -0.08
N LYS A 57 -31.39 14.72 -0.26
CA LYS A 57 -31.83 15.94 -0.93
C LYS A 57 -31.18 17.14 -0.24
N VAL A 58 -30.08 17.68 -0.77
CA VAL A 58 -29.63 19.02 -0.41
C VAL A 58 -30.53 19.97 -1.18
N GLY A 59 -31.58 20.40 -0.50
CA GLY A 59 -32.51 21.41 -0.98
C GLY A 59 -31.76 22.67 -1.41
N ALA A 60 -32.24 23.21 -2.52
CA ALA A 60 -31.83 24.47 -3.09
C ALA A 60 -31.78 25.60 -2.06
N GLY A 61 -30.75 26.44 -2.15
CA GLY A 61 -30.63 27.64 -1.32
C GLY A 61 -29.54 28.59 -1.80
N ALA A 62 -29.90 29.37 -2.82
CA ALA A 62 -29.45 30.74 -3.11
C ALA A 62 -27.95 31.06 -3.17
N ARG A 63 -27.53 31.39 -4.40
CA ARG A 63 -26.37 32.20 -4.76
C ARG A 63 -26.66 33.66 -4.43
N HIS A 64 -25.78 34.36 -3.71
CA HIS A 64 -25.62 35.83 -3.68
C HIS A 64 -24.28 36.09 -2.98
N ALA A 65 -23.46 37.09 -3.27
CA ALA A 65 -23.27 38.03 -4.36
C ALA A 65 -21.90 38.67 -4.04
#